data_AF-A0A059XED0-F1
#
_entry.id   AF-A0A059XED0-F1
#
_cell.length_a   1.000
_cell.length_b   1.000
_cell.length_c   1.000
_cell.angle_alpha   90.00
_cell.angle_beta   90.00
_cell.angle_gamma   90.00
#
_symmetry.space_group_name_H-M   'P 1'
#
loop_
_entity.id
_entity.type
_entity.pdbx_description
1 polymer ?
#
loop_
_entity_poly.entity_id
_entity_poly.type
_entity_poly.pdbx_seq_one_letter_code
_entity_poly.pdbx_strand_id
1 'polypeptide(L)'
;AYLEQSTRYIYFDQKDKEGKYKYYTPEHFDSKTKKGYNDKMDSIFEMYSELVHRMTDYVQKESTVPEEERDMAWKGATRAQACDAIRPVLPVATKATVGIFASGQALESLIMHLLSDELPEARETGQKILEEARKTIPTFLERADKPERGGAMIAYRANTRNAVKNIADELLPDNHGGVSEPVTLTDIWPKNELDVVPDMLYEHSNLPLDDIRNEVDGWTYDQKVTAFTAYMGERLNRRHRPGRALEKSHYSFDLMCDYGIFRDLQRHRMVDDME
;
A
#
# COMPACT_ATOMS: atom_id res chain seq x y z
N ALA A 1 1.84 -8.39 -9.43
CA ALA A 1 1.70 -9.13 -8.16
C ALA A 1 3.00 -9.05 -7.39
N TYR A 2 2.93 -8.91 -6.06
CA TYR A 2 4.10 -8.73 -5.20
C TYR A 2 4.04 -9.74 -4.06
N LEU A 3 5.21 -10.24 -3.64
CA LEU A 3 5.37 -11.05 -2.44
C LEU A 3 6.48 -10.44 -1.60
N GLU A 4 6.16 -9.98 -0.41
CA GLU A 4 7.08 -9.25 0.46
C GLU A 4 7.30 -10.01 1.77
N GLN A 5 8.52 -9.96 2.32
CA GLN A 5 8.76 -10.37 3.70
C GLN A 5 7.94 -9.52 4.66
N SER A 6 7.07 -10.16 5.43
CA SER A 6 6.13 -9.43 6.28
C SER A 6 6.71 -9.17 7.67
N THR A 7 6.72 -7.90 8.05
CA THR A 7 7.01 -7.43 9.43
C THR A 7 6.00 -7.93 10.46
N ARG A 8 4.85 -8.48 10.03
CA ARG A 8 3.80 -9.04 10.90
C ARG A 8 4.04 -10.49 11.29
N TYR A 9 4.94 -11.21 10.62
CA TYR A 9 5.09 -12.66 10.80
C TYR A 9 6.53 -13.11 11.07
N ILE A 10 7.50 -12.24 10.79
CA ILE A 10 8.93 -12.56 10.81
C ILE A 10 9.64 -11.55 11.70
N TYR A 11 10.61 -12.00 12.49
CA TYR A 11 11.48 -11.10 13.22
C TYR A 11 12.51 -10.46 12.29
N PHE A 12 12.57 -9.14 12.30
CA PHE A 12 13.56 -8.35 11.56
C PHE A 12 14.82 -8.07 12.40
N ASP A 13 15.16 -8.96 13.34
CA ASP A 13 16.31 -8.83 14.25
C ASP A 13 17.54 -9.65 13.81
N GLN A 14 17.44 -10.36 12.68
CA GLN A 14 18.49 -11.24 12.20
C GLN A 14 19.64 -10.45 11.55
N LYS A 15 20.82 -10.57 12.13
CA LYS A 15 22.06 -10.00 11.60
C LYS A 15 22.54 -10.73 10.34
N ASP A 16 23.27 -10.04 9.48
CA ASP A 16 23.91 -10.62 8.31
C ASP A 16 25.22 -11.37 8.68
N LYS A 17 25.93 -11.86 7.66
CA LYS A 17 27.20 -12.60 7.85
C LYS A 17 28.31 -11.75 8.47
N GLU A 18 28.19 -10.42 8.43
CA GLU A 18 29.13 -9.47 9.03
C GLU A 18 28.72 -9.05 10.44
N GLY A 19 27.62 -9.61 10.97
CA GLY A 19 27.10 -9.27 12.30
C GLY A 19 26.36 -7.93 12.36
N LYS A 20 25.91 -7.39 11.22
CA LYS A 20 25.17 -6.13 11.14
C LYS A 20 23.67 -6.36 11.01
N TYR A 21 22.87 -5.48 11.60
CA TYR A 21 21.44 -5.46 11.34
C TYR A 21 21.16 -5.03 9.90
N LYS A 22 20.02 -5.48 9.36
CA LYS A 22 19.66 -5.27 7.97
C LYS A 22 18.91 -3.96 7.78
N TYR A 23 19.62 -2.85 7.80
CA TYR A 23 19.10 -1.54 7.40
C TYR A 23 19.90 -0.92 6.26
N TYR A 24 19.28 0.03 5.55
CA TYR A 24 19.90 0.84 4.51
C TYR A 24 20.61 2.06 5.13
N THR A 25 21.83 2.33 4.67
CA THR A 25 22.60 3.53 5.02
C THR A 25 22.80 4.32 3.74
N PRO A 26 22.29 5.56 3.65
CA PRO A 26 22.44 6.38 2.45
C PRO A 26 23.90 6.60 2.05
N GLU A 27 24.21 6.39 0.77
CA GLU A 27 25.59 6.45 0.29
C GLU A 27 26.19 7.87 0.33
N HIS A 28 25.34 8.89 0.19
CA HIS A 28 25.73 10.29 0.13
C HIS A 28 26.11 10.90 1.50
N PHE A 29 25.90 10.17 2.60
CA PHE A 29 26.35 10.62 3.92
C PHE A 29 27.89 10.62 4.01
N ASP A 30 28.43 11.68 4.63
CA ASP A 30 29.84 11.72 5.03
C ASP A 30 30.15 10.68 6.12
N SER A 31 31.44 10.44 6.39
CA SER A 31 31.87 9.41 7.33
C SER A 31 31.37 9.62 8.77
N LYS A 32 31.28 10.88 9.23
CA LYS A 32 30.80 11.22 10.57
C LYS A 32 29.30 10.99 10.67
N THR A 33 28.55 11.43 9.67
CA THR A 33 27.09 11.25 9.58
C THR A 33 26.74 9.77 9.48
N LYS A 34 27.44 8.99 8.63
CA LYS A 34 27.27 7.53 8.53
C LYS A 34 27.46 6.83 9.87
N LYS A 35 28.52 7.19 10.62
CA LYS A 35 28.77 6.61 11.94
C LYS A 35 27.60 6.89 12.89
N GLY A 36 27.21 8.17 13.03
CA GLY A 36 26.12 8.55 13.93
C GLY A 36 24.78 7.91 13.54
N TYR A 37 24.48 7.82 12.24
CA TYR A 37 23.30 7.16 11.72
C TYR A 37 23.30 5.66 12.05
N ASN A 38 24.40 4.96 11.77
CA ASN A 38 24.51 3.52 12.03
C ASN A 38 24.43 3.22 13.53
N ASP A 39 25.11 3.99 14.39
CA ASP A 39 25.05 3.82 15.85
C ASP A 39 23.59 3.95 16.37
N LYS A 40 22.81 4.87 15.79
CA LYS A 40 21.39 5.04 16.13
C LYS A 40 20.52 3.91 15.58
N MET A 41 20.76 3.49 14.35
CA MET A 41 20.03 2.35 13.77
C MET A 41 20.30 1.07 14.56
N ASP A 42 21.55 0.78 14.92
CA ASP A 42 21.90 -0.37 15.74
C ASP A 42 21.15 -0.35 17.08
N SER A 43 21.11 0.81 17.76
CA SER A 43 20.35 0.97 19.01
C SER A 43 18.84 0.74 18.85
N ILE A 44 18.25 1.19 17.73
CA ILE A 44 16.83 0.94 17.43
C ILE A 44 16.58 -0.55 17.18
N PHE A 45 17.46 -1.22 16.44
CA PHE A 45 17.32 -2.66 16.16
C PHE A 45 17.56 -3.52 17.40
N GLU A 46 18.48 -3.14 18.29
CA GLU A 46 18.64 -3.79 19.60
C GLU A 46 17.37 -3.67 20.44
N MET A 47 16.79 -2.47 20.50
CA MET A 47 15.52 -2.23 21.20
C MET A 47 14.39 -3.06 20.59
N TYR A 48 14.26 -3.07 19.26
CA TYR A 48 13.28 -3.90 18.56
C TYR A 48 13.46 -5.38 18.90
N SER A 49 14.70 -5.89 18.85
CA SER A 49 15.02 -7.28 19.14
C SER A 49 14.60 -7.66 20.57
N GLU A 50 14.94 -6.84 21.57
CA GLU A 50 14.51 -7.09 22.94
C GLU A 50 12.98 -7.08 23.07
N LEU A 51 12.32 -6.04 22.54
CA LEU A 51 10.89 -5.85 22.69
C LEU A 51 10.07 -6.95 22.02
N VAL A 52 10.45 -7.39 20.81
CA VAL A 52 9.67 -8.38 20.06
C VAL A 52 9.70 -9.75 20.72
N HIS A 53 10.84 -10.17 21.29
CA HIS A 53 10.93 -11.43 22.03
C HIS A 53 10.19 -11.35 23.36
N ARG A 54 10.37 -10.26 24.14
CA ARG A 54 9.64 -10.06 25.40
C ARG A 54 8.12 -10.00 25.19
N MET A 55 7.67 -9.35 24.11
CA MET A 55 6.26 -9.31 23.76
C MET A 55 5.74 -10.70 23.35
N THR A 56 6.55 -11.48 22.62
CA THR A 56 6.19 -12.86 22.28
C THR A 56 6.01 -13.71 23.53
N ASP A 57 6.96 -13.65 24.46
CA ASP A 57 6.88 -14.37 25.73
C ASP A 57 5.66 -13.94 26.55
N TYR A 58 5.39 -12.64 26.61
CA TYR A 58 4.22 -12.09 27.26
C TYR A 58 2.91 -12.62 26.66
N VAL A 59 2.74 -12.52 25.34
CA VAL A 59 1.55 -13.00 24.62
C VAL A 59 1.35 -14.51 24.83
N GLN A 60 2.43 -15.29 24.82
CA GLN A 60 2.38 -16.73 25.06
C GLN A 60 2.01 -17.06 26.50
N LYS A 61 2.55 -16.32 27.48
CA LYS A 61 2.25 -16.51 28.90
C LYS A 61 0.81 -16.17 29.24
N GLU A 62 0.27 -15.10 28.68
CA GLU A 62 -1.10 -14.65 28.91
C GLU A 62 -2.14 -15.42 28.07
N SER A 63 -1.70 -16.36 27.23
CA SER A 63 -2.60 -17.17 26.40
C SER A 63 -3.44 -18.12 27.23
N THR A 64 -4.75 -18.08 27.04
CA THR A 64 -5.72 -19.00 27.66
C THR A 64 -5.78 -20.38 26.98
N VAL A 65 -5.01 -20.60 25.91
CA VAL A 65 -4.99 -21.88 25.19
C VAL A 65 -4.29 -22.95 26.05
N PRO A 66 -4.92 -24.13 26.26
CA PRO A 66 -4.32 -25.24 27.01
C PRO A 66 -2.97 -25.67 26.45
N GLU A 67 -2.05 -26.12 27.30
CA GLU A 67 -0.67 -26.43 26.89
C GLU A 67 -0.60 -27.52 25.81
N GLU A 68 -1.42 -28.55 25.93
CA GLU A 68 -1.61 -29.62 24.95
C GLU A 68 -2.06 -29.15 23.56
N GLU A 69 -2.67 -27.96 23.45
CA GLU A 69 -3.16 -27.37 22.19
C GLU A 69 -2.19 -26.34 21.59
N ARG A 70 -1.03 -26.09 22.24
CA ARG A 70 -0.02 -25.11 21.81
C ARG A 70 0.88 -25.63 20.70
N ASP A 71 0.26 -25.89 19.55
CA ASP A 71 0.92 -26.39 18.35
C ASP A 71 1.74 -25.31 17.62
N MET A 72 2.25 -25.65 16.42
CA MET A 72 3.02 -24.73 15.59
C MET A 72 2.18 -23.55 15.06
N ALA A 73 0.88 -23.73 14.86
CA ALA A 73 0.00 -22.66 14.42
C ALA A 73 -0.22 -21.65 15.55
N TRP A 74 -0.39 -22.12 16.79
CA TRP A 74 -0.45 -21.26 17.98
C TRP A 74 0.85 -20.47 18.19
N LYS A 75 2.02 -21.12 18.04
CA LYS A 75 3.33 -20.42 18.10
C LYS A 75 3.46 -19.36 17.01
N GLY A 76 3.02 -19.68 15.79
CA GLY A 76 2.99 -18.73 14.68
C GLY A 76 2.06 -17.54 14.93
N ALA A 77 0.87 -17.78 15.50
CA ALA A 77 -0.11 -16.75 15.79
C ALA A 77 0.33 -15.81 16.92
N THR A 78 0.87 -16.36 18.02
CA THR A 78 1.40 -15.56 19.14
C THR A 78 2.60 -14.72 18.71
N ARG A 79 3.51 -15.30 17.91
CA ARG A 79 4.58 -14.53 17.27
C ARG A 79 4.03 -13.40 16.40
N ALA A 80 3.01 -13.68 15.60
CA ALA A 80 2.44 -12.69 14.70
C ALA A 80 1.83 -11.51 15.48
N GLN A 81 1.13 -11.77 16.58
CA GLN A 81 0.61 -10.73 17.47
C GLN A 81 1.73 -9.85 18.06
N ALA A 82 2.82 -10.47 18.52
CA ALA A 82 3.96 -9.72 19.04
C ALA A 82 4.66 -8.88 17.97
N CYS A 83 4.89 -9.44 16.78
CA CYS A 83 5.39 -8.72 15.61
C CYS A 83 4.50 -7.52 15.26
N ASP A 84 3.19 -7.71 15.20
CA ASP A 84 2.22 -6.65 14.85
C ASP A 84 2.21 -5.51 15.88
N ALA A 85 2.41 -5.82 17.17
CA ALA A 85 2.49 -4.83 18.23
C ALA A 85 3.82 -4.05 18.25
N ILE A 86 4.93 -4.71 17.92
CA ILE A 86 6.29 -4.13 18.03
C ILE A 86 6.81 -3.54 16.72
N ARG A 87 6.21 -3.87 15.56
CA ARG A 87 6.62 -3.31 14.25
C ARG A 87 6.74 -1.78 14.19
N PRO A 88 6.01 -0.94 14.97
CA PRO A 88 6.22 0.51 14.93
C PRO A 88 7.63 0.97 15.37
N VAL A 89 8.39 0.10 16.05
CA VAL A 89 9.79 0.38 16.42
C VAL A 89 10.73 0.24 15.22
N LEU A 90 10.35 -0.52 14.18
CA LEU A 90 11.20 -0.72 13.01
C LEU A 90 11.31 0.58 12.20
N PRO A 91 12.53 1.04 11.89
CA PRO A 91 12.72 2.24 11.08
C PRO A 91 12.39 1.94 9.61
N VAL A 92 12.01 2.97 8.85
CA VAL A 92 11.76 2.86 7.40
C VAL A 92 12.99 2.37 6.63
N ALA A 93 14.19 2.56 7.19
CA ALA A 93 15.44 2.04 6.64
C ALA A 93 15.58 0.50 6.71
N THR A 94 14.65 -0.22 7.34
CA THR A 94 14.68 -1.68 7.46
C THR A 94 14.66 -2.33 6.07
N LYS A 95 15.69 -3.12 5.76
CA LYS A 95 15.77 -3.85 4.49
C LYS A 95 14.83 -5.04 4.52
N ALA A 96 13.95 -5.11 3.52
CA ALA A 96 13.07 -6.24 3.26
C ALA A 96 13.33 -6.82 1.87
N THR A 97 12.82 -8.03 1.63
CA THR A 97 12.83 -8.65 0.29
C THR A 97 11.45 -8.57 -0.32
N VAL A 98 11.38 -8.16 -1.58
CA VAL A 98 10.17 -8.17 -2.40
C VAL A 98 10.40 -8.95 -3.70
N GLY A 99 9.52 -9.90 -3.98
CA GLY A 99 9.39 -10.56 -5.28
C GLY A 99 8.29 -9.89 -6.10
N ILE A 100 8.57 -9.61 -7.37
CA ILE A 100 7.64 -8.94 -8.28
C ILE A 100 7.35 -9.85 -9.48
N PHE A 101 6.07 -10.06 -9.75
CA PHE A 101 5.60 -10.70 -10.98
C PHE A 101 4.73 -9.71 -11.76
N ALA A 102 5.13 -9.38 -12.98
CA ALA A 102 4.50 -8.37 -13.82
C ALA A 102 4.60 -8.73 -15.30
N SER A 103 3.68 -8.21 -16.11
CA SER A 103 3.85 -8.21 -17.57
C SER A 103 4.98 -7.26 -17.97
N GLY A 104 5.52 -7.38 -19.20
CA GLY A 104 6.56 -6.48 -19.70
C GLY A 104 6.14 -5.00 -19.64
N GLN A 105 4.88 -4.69 -19.98
CA GLN A 105 4.33 -3.34 -19.91
C GLN A 105 4.25 -2.82 -18.47
N ALA A 106 3.81 -3.65 -17.51
CA ALA A 106 3.75 -3.25 -16.12
C ALA A 106 5.15 -3.06 -15.52
N LEU A 107 6.12 -3.88 -15.92
CA LEU A 107 7.51 -3.74 -15.51
C LEU A 107 8.15 -2.48 -16.10
N GLU A 108 7.93 -2.20 -17.38
CA GLU A 108 8.35 -0.95 -18.03
C GLU A 108 7.77 0.27 -17.30
N SER A 109 6.46 0.24 -17.00
CA SER A 109 5.80 1.29 -16.23
C SER A 109 6.45 1.47 -14.86
N LEU A 110 6.66 0.40 -14.09
CA LEU A 110 7.32 0.45 -12.77
C LEU A 110 8.71 1.10 -12.86
N ILE A 111 9.52 0.71 -13.84
CA ILE A 111 10.85 1.27 -14.06
C ILE A 111 10.76 2.79 -14.32
N MET A 112 9.86 3.22 -15.21
CA MET A 112 9.70 4.65 -15.51
C MET A 112 9.25 5.45 -14.28
N HIS A 113 8.36 4.90 -13.44
CA HIS A 113 7.96 5.57 -12.20
C HIS A 113 9.14 5.73 -11.24
N LEU A 114 9.89 4.64 -10.99
CA LEU A 114 11.07 4.66 -10.12
C LEU A 114 12.15 5.63 -10.60
N LEU A 115 12.41 5.67 -11.91
CA LEU A 115 13.38 6.61 -12.50
C LEU A 115 12.93 8.08 -12.43
N SER A 116 11.62 8.33 -12.33
CA SER A 116 11.05 9.67 -12.19
C SER A 116 10.93 10.15 -10.75
N ASP A 117 11.30 9.33 -9.77
CA ASP A 117 11.16 9.63 -8.35
C ASP A 117 12.20 10.65 -7.84
N GLU A 118 11.88 11.38 -6.77
CA GLU A 118 12.84 12.31 -6.16
C GLU A 118 13.91 11.57 -5.33
N LEU A 119 13.56 10.40 -4.79
CA LEU A 119 14.43 9.59 -3.95
C LEU A 119 15.55 8.95 -4.78
N PRO A 120 16.83 9.16 -4.40
CA PRO A 120 17.96 8.48 -5.06
C PRO A 120 17.83 6.95 -5.04
N GLU A 121 17.36 6.37 -3.93
CA GLU A 121 17.18 4.92 -3.77
C GLU A 121 16.16 4.35 -4.78
N ALA A 122 15.05 5.05 -5.02
CA ALA A 122 14.05 4.64 -5.99
C ALA A 122 14.63 4.65 -7.42
N ARG A 123 15.34 5.73 -7.79
CA ARG A 123 15.99 5.84 -9.11
C ARG A 123 17.07 4.78 -9.32
N GLU A 124 17.91 4.56 -8.32
CA GLU A 124 18.95 3.53 -8.35
C GLU A 124 18.33 2.13 -8.51
N THR A 125 17.25 1.86 -7.78
CA THR A 125 16.50 0.60 -7.89
C THR A 125 15.88 0.45 -9.29
N GLY A 126 15.27 1.50 -9.82
CA GLY A 126 14.72 1.51 -11.18
C GLY A 126 15.77 1.21 -12.24
N GLN A 127 16.97 1.79 -12.10
CA GLN A 127 18.10 1.57 -12.99
C GLN A 127 18.59 0.11 -12.93
N LYS A 128 18.76 -0.45 -11.73
CA LYS A 128 19.15 -1.87 -11.55
C LYS A 128 18.14 -2.82 -12.17
N ILE A 129 16.84 -2.54 -11.98
CA ILE A 129 15.77 -3.35 -12.59
C ILE A 129 15.83 -3.25 -14.12
N LEU A 130 16.01 -2.05 -14.67
CA LEU A 130 16.12 -1.84 -16.12
C LEU A 130 17.29 -2.61 -16.73
N GLU A 131 18.47 -2.54 -16.09
CA GLU A 131 19.68 -3.24 -16.54
C GLU A 131 19.50 -4.75 -16.58
N GLU A 132 18.93 -5.34 -15.53
CA GLU A 132 18.70 -6.79 -15.49
C GLU A 132 17.56 -7.23 -16.43
N ALA A 133 16.48 -6.46 -16.51
CA ALA A 133 15.34 -6.80 -17.36
C ALA A 133 15.70 -6.71 -18.86
N ARG A 134 16.60 -5.82 -19.26
CA ARG A 134 17.11 -5.74 -20.64
C ARG A 134 17.84 -6.99 -21.11
N LYS A 135 18.44 -7.76 -20.19
CA LYS A 135 19.13 -9.01 -20.53
C LYS A 135 18.14 -10.10 -20.94
N THR A 136 16.90 -10.03 -20.49
CA THR A 136 15.89 -11.09 -20.68
C THR A 136 14.77 -10.69 -21.64
N ILE A 137 14.33 -9.43 -21.65
CA ILE A 137 13.21 -8.92 -22.46
C ILE A 137 13.54 -7.59 -23.17
N PRO A 138 14.66 -7.49 -23.92
CA PRO A 138 15.16 -6.22 -24.46
C PRO A 138 14.12 -5.47 -25.29
N THR A 139 13.36 -6.16 -26.15
CA THR A 139 12.39 -5.55 -27.07
C THR A 139 11.31 -4.72 -26.37
N PHE A 140 10.94 -5.07 -25.14
CA PHE A 140 9.96 -4.31 -24.35
C PHE A 140 10.57 -3.10 -23.63
N LEU A 141 11.91 -2.99 -23.55
CA LEU A 141 12.62 -1.97 -22.76
C LEU A 141 13.60 -1.11 -23.58
N GLU A 142 13.61 -1.28 -24.89
CA GLU A 142 14.41 -0.49 -25.84
C GLU A 142 14.10 1.01 -25.78
N ARG A 143 12.91 1.39 -25.30
CA ARG A 143 12.42 2.77 -25.33
C ARG A 143 12.31 3.41 -23.94
N ALA A 144 12.57 2.64 -22.88
CA ALA A 144 12.34 3.05 -21.49
C ALA A 144 13.19 4.26 -21.05
N ASP A 145 14.37 4.45 -21.65
CA ASP A 145 15.30 5.56 -21.36
C ASP A 145 15.64 6.40 -22.60
N LYS A 146 15.02 6.12 -23.76
CA LYS A 146 15.24 6.92 -24.97
C LYS A 146 14.79 8.36 -24.71
N PRO A 147 15.63 9.38 -25.00
CA PRO A 147 15.32 10.78 -24.66
C PRO A 147 13.95 11.26 -25.13
N GLU A 148 13.54 10.89 -26.34
CA GLU A 148 12.25 11.31 -26.93
C GLU A 148 11.06 10.39 -26.57
N ARG A 149 11.26 9.38 -25.73
CA ARG A 149 10.23 8.40 -25.35
C ARG A 149 10.15 8.25 -23.84
N GLY A 150 10.69 7.17 -23.28
CA GLY A 150 10.65 6.93 -21.84
C GLY A 150 11.41 8.00 -21.06
N GLY A 151 12.51 8.53 -21.60
CA GLY A 151 13.22 9.68 -21.01
C GLY A 151 12.35 10.94 -20.91
N ALA A 152 11.60 11.27 -21.97
CA ALA A 152 10.65 12.38 -21.96
C ALA A 152 9.51 12.15 -20.95
N MET A 153 8.99 10.92 -20.85
CA MET A 153 7.96 10.56 -19.87
C MET A 153 8.46 10.68 -18.43
N ILE A 154 9.68 10.21 -18.16
CA ILE A 154 10.36 10.33 -16.86
C ILE A 154 10.53 11.80 -16.49
N ALA A 155 11.06 12.61 -17.42
CA ALA A 155 11.23 14.05 -17.22
C ALA A 155 9.89 14.77 -17.01
N TYR A 156 8.86 14.44 -17.79
CA TYR A 156 7.53 15.00 -17.65
C TYR A 156 6.94 14.74 -16.25
N ARG A 157 7.01 13.50 -15.76
CA ARG A 157 6.54 13.14 -14.41
C ARG A 157 7.31 13.91 -13.32
N ALA A 158 8.64 13.90 -13.39
CA ALA A 158 9.48 14.59 -12.42
C ALA A 158 9.21 16.11 -12.41
N ASN A 159 9.13 16.74 -13.58
CA ASN A 159 8.89 18.18 -13.70
C ASN A 159 7.48 18.56 -13.24
N THR A 160 6.46 17.76 -13.57
CA THR A 160 5.08 18.01 -13.13
C THR A 160 4.96 17.91 -11.62
N ARG A 161 5.53 16.87 -11.00
CA ARG A 161 5.58 16.72 -9.54
C ARG A 161 6.25 17.94 -8.89
N ASN A 162 7.42 18.34 -9.38
CA ASN A 162 8.16 19.48 -8.84
C ASN A 162 7.39 20.80 -9.01
N ALA A 163 6.72 20.99 -10.15
CA ALA A 163 5.90 22.19 -10.38
C ALA A 163 4.74 22.26 -9.39
N VAL A 164 4.02 21.15 -9.16
CA VAL A 164 2.94 21.09 -8.18
C VAL A 164 3.46 21.29 -6.76
N LYS A 165 4.60 20.67 -6.40
CA LYS A 165 5.26 20.87 -5.10
C LYS A 165 5.60 22.34 -4.86
N ASN A 166 6.21 23.02 -5.83
CA ASN A 166 6.54 24.43 -5.71
C ASN A 166 5.30 25.31 -5.53
N ILE A 167 4.20 25.00 -6.25
CA ILE A 167 2.92 25.72 -6.09
C ILE A 167 2.35 25.46 -4.68
N ALA A 168 2.44 24.23 -4.18
CA ALA A 168 1.99 23.90 -2.83
C ALA A 168 2.80 24.65 -1.77
N ASP A 169 4.13 24.67 -1.88
CA ASP A 169 5.03 25.38 -0.97
C ASP A 169 4.82 26.91 -1.00
N GLU A 170 4.44 27.47 -2.16
CA GLU A 170 4.17 28.91 -2.31
C GLU A 170 2.77 29.32 -1.79
N LEU A 171 1.75 28.51 -2.06
CA LEU A 171 0.34 28.89 -1.84
C LEU A 171 -0.27 28.32 -0.55
N LEU A 172 0.27 27.22 -0.02
CA LEU A 172 -0.21 26.63 1.23
C LEU A 172 0.60 27.14 2.43
N PRO A 173 -0.03 27.26 3.61
CA PRO A 173 0.68 27.67 4.81
C PRO A 173 1.67 26.58 5.27
N ASP A 174 2.86 27.01 5.70
CA ASP A 174 3.91 26.13 6.26
C ASP A 174 3.63 25.71 7.72
N ASN A 175 2.36 25.71 8.14
CA ASN A 175 2.01 25.25 9.48
C ASN A 175 1.83 23.74 9.46
N HIS A 176 2.58 23.05 10.32
CA HIS A 176 2.23 21.67 10.68
C HIS A 176 0.78 21.64 11.18
N GLY A 177 -0.03 20.74 10.62
CA GLY A 177 -1.42 20.58 11.01
C GLY A 177 -1.57 20.45 12.52
N GLY A 178 -2.66 20.99 13.08
CA GLY A 178 -3.01 20.76 14.47
C GLY A 178 -3.26 19.27 14.74
N VAL A 179 -3.42 18.90 16.01
CA VAL A 179 -3.84 17.54 16.39
C VAL A 179 -5.20 17.27 15.74
N SER A 180 -5.22 16.43 14.70
CA SER A 180 -6.43 15.94 14.07
C SER A 180 -6.78 14.55 14.58
N GLU A 181 -8.04 14.16 14.39
CA GLU A 181 -8.44 12.77 14.60
C GLU A 181 -7.66 11.87 13.63
N PRO A 182 -7.15 10.71 14.09
CA PRO A 182 -6.36 9.80 13.23
C PRO A 182 -7.09 9.32 11.97
N VAL A 183 -8.43 9.31 12.00
CA VAL A 183 -9.28 8.91 10.89
C VAL A 183 -10.49 9.84 10.83
N THR A 184 -10.68 10.50 9.69
CA THR A 184 -11.85 11.34 9.42
C THR A 184 -12.49 10.94 8.10
N LEU A 185 -13.79 10.64 8.10
CA LEU A 185 -14.55 10.44 6.86
C LEU A 185 -14.86 11.82 6.25
N THR A 186 -14.27 12.11 5.10
CA THR A 186 -14.35 13.43 4.45
C THR A 186 -15.44 13.49 3.40
N ASP A 187 -15.70 12.39 2.70
CA ASP A 187 -16.79 12.30 1.75
C ASP A 187 -17.32 10.87 1.58
N ILE A 188 -18.55 10.77 1.10
CA ILE A 188 -19.24 9.51 0.80
C ILE A 188 -20.02 9.70 -0.48
N TRP A 189 -19.85 8.78 -1.43
CA TRP A 189 -20.80 8.61 -2.51
C TRP A 189 -21.11 7.11 -2.71
N PRO A 190 -22.36 6.72 -2.91
CA PRO A 190 -23.55 7.56 -2.93
C PRO A 190 -23.97 8.04 -1.54
N LYS A 191 -24.78 9.11 -1.48
CA LYS A 191 -25.38 9.58 -0.21
C LYS A 191 -26.56 8.70 0.20
N ASN A 192 -27.19 8.03 -0.75
CA ASN A 192 -28.19 6.99 -0.53
C ASN A 192 -27.73 5.71 -1.25
N GLU A 193 -27.68 4.57 -0.56
CA GLU A 193 -27.24 3.30 -1.14
C GLU A 193 -28.07 2.85 -2.36
N LEU A 194 -29.28 3.39 -2.55
CA LEU A 194 -30.12 3.10 -3.69
C LEU A 194 -29.77 3.91 -4.95
N ASP A 195 -28.92 4.94 -4.85
CA ASP A 195 -28.50 5.75 -6.00
C ASP A 195 -27.66 4.95 -7.01
N VAL A 196 -27.13 3.78 -6.61
CA VAL A 196 -26.41 2.86 -7.50
C VAL A 196 -27.33 1.87 -8.23
N VAL A 197 -28.64 1.82 -7.92
CA VAL A 197 -29.58 0.90 -8.59
C VAL A 197 -29.63 1.09 -10.10
N PRO A 198 -29.64 2.31 -10.67
CA PRO A 198 -29.57 2.47 -12.13
C PRO A 198 -28.33 1.83 -12.75
N ASP A 199 -27.18 1.92 -12.07
CA ASP A 199 -25.93 1.30 -12.51
C ASP A 199 -25.96 -0.23 -12.40
N MET A 200 -26.66 -0.77 -11.40
CA MET A 200 -26.90 -2.22 -11.25
C MET A 200 -27.76 -2.77 -12.39
N LEU A 201 -28.68 -1.98 -12.92
CA LEU A 201 -29.61 -2.37 -13.99
C LEU A 201 -29.06 -2.13 -15.39
N TYR A 202 -28.00 -1.32 -15.53
CA TYR A 202 -27.51 -0.84 -16.83
C TYR A 202 -27.11 -1.99 -17.78
N GLU A 203 -26.40 -2.99 -17.28
CA GLU A 203 -26.00 -4.16 -18.10
C GLU A 203 -27.17 -5.08 -18.50
N HIS A 204 -28.35 -4.86 -17.91
CA HIS A 204 -29.58 -5.63 -18.15
C HIS A 204 -30.63 -4.85 -18.94
N SER A 205 -30.28 -3.66 -19.43
CA SER A 205 -31.17 -2.77 -20.17
C SER A 205 -30.55 -2.38 -21.51
N ASN A 206 -31.41 -2.03 -22.47
CA ASN A 206 -31.00 -1.39 -23.73
C ASN A 206 -31.13 0.14 -23.68
N LEU A 207 -31.53 0.70 -22.53
CA LEU A 207 -31.71 2.13 -22.34
C LEU A 207 -30.37 2.80 -21.98
N PRO A 208 -30.14 4.04 -22.44
CA PRO A 208 -29.09 4.90 -21.89
C PRO A 208 -29.20 5.03 -20.36
N LEU A 209 -28.07 5.20 -19.67
CA LEU A 209 -28.02 5.24 -18.20
C LEU A 209 -28.93 6.34 -17.62
N ASP A 210 -29.00 7.50 -18.27
CA ASP A 210 -29.85 8.60 -17.81
C ASP A 210 -31.35 8.28 -17.92
N ASP A 211 -31.77 7.50 -18.92
CA ASP A 211 -33.16 7.04 -19.03
C ASP A 211 -33.50 6.02 -17.93
N ILE A 212 -32.55 5.13 -17.58
CA ILE A 212 -32.71 4.21 -16.45
C ILE A 212 -32.82 4.97 -15.14
N ARG A 213 -32.00 6.02 -14.94
CA ARG A 213 -32.08 6.88 -13.74
C ARG A 213 -33.46 7.53 -13.64
N ASN A 214 -33.93 8.15 -14.72
CA ASN A 214 -35.25 8.79 -14.76
C ASN A 214 -36.39 7.80 -14.44
N GLU A 215 -36.32 6.57 -14.94
CA GLU A 215 -37.31 5.53 -14.64
C GLU A 215 -37.24 5.10 -13.16
N VAL A 216 -36.03 4.84 -12.65
CA VAL A 216 -35.80 4.42 -11.27
C VAL A 216 -36.18 5.52 -10.28
N ASP A 217 -36.08 6.79 -10.63
CA ASP A 217 -36.52 7.90 -9.77
C ASP A 217 -38.02 7.85 -9.46
N GLY A 218 -38.83 7.28 -10.37
CA GLY A 218 -40.26 7.03 -10.17
C GLY A 218 -40.58 5.78 -9.35
N TRP A 219 -39.59 4.92 -9.05
CA TRP A 219 -39.82 3.68 -8.30
C TRP A 219 -40.07 3.93 -6.82
N THR A 220 -40.89 3.05 -6.23
CA THR A 220 -41.03 2.98 -4.78
C THR A 220 -39.73 2.48 -4.14
N TYR A 221 -39.57 2.76 -2.84
CA TYR A 221 -38.45 2.25 -2.06
C TYR A 221 -38.32 0.71 -2.18
N ASP A 222 -39.43 -0.02 -2.05
CA ASP A 222 -39.43 -1.49 -2.12
C ASP A 222 -38.98 -2.03 -3.48
N GLN A 223 -39.31 -1.35 -4.58
CA GLN A 223 -38.83 -1.72 -5.92
C GLN A 223 -37.31 -1.55 -6.02
N LYS A 224 -36.78 -0.42 -5.53
CA LYS A 224 -35.33 -0.16 -5.50
C LYS A 224 -34.59 -1.17 -4.62
N VAL A 225 -35.11 -1.46 -3.42
CA VAL A 225 -34.54 -2.46 -2.51
C VAL A 225 -34.58 -3.86 -3.10
N THR A 226 -35.66 -4.22 -3.81
CA THR A 226 -35.76 -5.52 -4.49
C THR A 226 -34.67 -5.68 -5.54
N ALA A 227 -34.47 -4.66 -6.39
CA ALA A 227 -33.41 -4.67 -7.39
C ALA A 227 -32.01 -4.71 -6.75
N PHE A 228 -31.77 -3.89 -5.74
CA PHE A 228 -30.50 -3.86 -5.01
C PHE A 228 -30.18 -5.22 -4.36
N THR A 229 -31.16 -5.83 -3.69
CA THR A 229 -31.00 -7.13 -3.01
C THR A 229 -30.74 -8.25 -4.02
N ALA A 230 -31.44 -8.24 -5.15
CA ALA A 230 -31.20 -9.18 -6.24
C ALA A 230 -29.76 -9.05 -6.79
N TYR A 231 -29.25 -7.81 -6.91
CA TYR A 231 -27.88 -7.56 -7.35
C TYR A 231 -26.81 -8.07 -6.36
N MET A 232 -27.10 -8.02 -5.05
CA MET A 232 -26.18 -8.57 -4.03
C MET A 232 -26.11 -10.10 -4.09
N GLY A 233 -27.24 -10.76 -4.38
CA GLY A 233 -27.36 -12.21 -4.39
C GLY A 233 -27.04 -12.89 -3.05
N GLU A 234 -26.87 -14.21 -3.08
CA GLU A 234 -26.50 -15.00 -1.90
C GLU A 234 -24.97 -15.13 -1.76
N ARG A 235 -24.39 -14.32 -0.86
CA ARG A 235 -22.93 -14.30 -0.64
C ARG A 235 -22.50 -15.30 0.43
N LEU A 236 -21.94 -16.44 -0.01
CA LEU A 236 -21.45 -17.49 0.90
C LEU A 236 -20.02 -17.27 1.41
N ASN A 237 -19.19 -16.54 0.65
CA ASN A 237 -17.82 -16.23 1.06
C ASN A 237 -17.33 -14.93 0.42
N ARG A 238 -16.23 -14.39 0.93
CA ARG A 238 -15.62 -13.12 0.48
C ARG A 238 -15.22 -13.06 -0.99
N ARG A 239 -15.11 -14.20 -1.70
CA ARG A 239 -14.77 -14.25 -3.13
C ARG A 239 -15.99 -14.05 -4.02
N HIS A 240 -17.20 -14.22 -3.48
CA HIS A 240 -18.44 -13.85 -4.18
C HIS A 240 -18.58 -12.33 -4.09
N ARG A 241 -17.98 -11.65 -5.07
CA ARG A 241 -18.06 -10.19 -5.21
C ARG A 241 -19.32 -9.85 -6.02
N PRO A 242 -20.17 -8.92 -5.54
CA PRO A 242 -21.24 -8.36 -6.37
C PRO A 242 -20.67 -7.71 -7.62
N GLY A 243 -21.54 -7.39 -8.58
CA GLY A 243 -21.11 -6.80 -9.84
C GLY A 243 -20.50 -5.39 -9.70
N ARG A 244 -19.98 -4.89 -10.82
CA ARG A 244 -19.13 -3.69 -10.88
C ARG A 244 -19.86 -2.38 -10.56
N ALA A 245 -21.19 -2.36 -10.51
CA ALA A 245 -21.94 -1.17 -10.11
C ALA A 245 -21.60 -0.72 -8.68
N LEU A 246 -21.09 -1.61 -7.82
CA LEU A 246 -20.60 -1.21 -6.50
C LEU A 246 -19.19 -0.60 -6.51
N GLU A 247 -18.41 -0.72 -7.58
CA GLU A 247 -17.12 -0.02 -7.73
C GLU A 247 -17.33 1.50 -7.81
N LYS A 248 -18.57 1.93 -8.05
CA LYS A 248 -18.98 3.33 -7.98
C LYS A 248 -19.09 3.83 -6.55
N SER A 249 -19.34 3.00 -5.54
CA SER A 249 -19.42 3.49 -4.17
C SER A 249 -18.04 3.82 -3.60
N HIS A 250 -17.81 5.08 -3.21
CA HIS A 250 -16.56 5.60 -2.67
C HIS A 250 -16.77 6.18 -1.26
N TYR A 251 -15.79 5.92 -0.41
CA TYR A 251 -15.65 6.55 0.89
C TYR A 251 -14.28 7.21 0.92
N SER A 252 -14.27 8.52 1.09
CA SER A 252 -13.04 9.31 1.17
C SER A 252 -12.69 9.50 2.63
N PHE A 253 -11.47 9.13 3.00
CA PHE A 253 -10.96 9.27 4.35
C PHE A 253 -9.70 10.12 4.36
N ASP A 254 -9.60 11.02 5.33
CA ASP A 254 -8.34 11.60 5.77
C ASP A 254 -7.76 10.71 6.89
N LEU A 255 -6.51 10.28 6.71
CA LEU A 255 -5.88 9.23 7.52
C LEU A 255 -4.48 9.67 7.98
N MET A 256 -4.32 9.80 9.29
CA MET A 256 -3.00 9.85 9.92
C MET A 256 -2.66 8.45 10.45
N CYS A 257 -1.76 7.75 9.76
CA CYS A 257 -1.41 6.38 10.10
C CYS A 257 0.09 6.09 9.96
N ASP A 258 0.55 5.01 10.57
CA ASP A 258 1.92 4.54 10.39
C ASP A 258 2.14 3.89 9.01
N TYR A 259 3.40 3.77 8.64
CA TYR A 259 3.82 3.21 7.36
C TYR A 259 3.29 1.78 7.13
N GLY A 260 3.17 0.95 8.18
CA GLY A 260 2.63 -0.40 8.08
C GLY A 260 1.14 -0.41 7.75
N ILE A 261 0.35 0.47 8.37
CA ILE A 261 -1.08 0.64 8.04
C ILE A 261 -1.25 1.13 6.61
N PHE A 262 -0.47 2.13 6.18
CA PHE A 262 -0.50 2.64 4.81
C PHE A 262 -0.30 1.53 3.77
N ARG A 263 0.69 0.65 4.00
CA ARG A 263 0.95 -0.50 3.12
C ARG A 263 -0.14 -1.57 3.15
N ASP A 264 -0.75 -1.80 4.32
CA ASP A 264 -1.87 -2.76 4.45
C ASP A 264 -3.13 -2.27 3.72
N LEU A 265 -3.39 -0.95 3.68
CA LEU A 265 -4.51 -0.36 2.93
C LEU A 265 -4.38 -0.59 1.42
N GLN A 266 -3.20 -0.32 0.85
CA GLN A 266 -2.91 -0.56 -0.58
C GLN A 266 -3.03 -2.03 -0.98
N ARG A 267 -2.84 -2.98 -0.05
CA ARG A 267 -2.86 -4.43 -0.35
C ARG A 267 -4.26 -5.02 -0.41
N HIS A 268 -5.18 -4.52 0.42
CA HIS A 268 -6.44 -5.22 0.71
C HIS A 268 -7.68 -4.52 0.16
N ARG A 269 -7.56 -3.27 -0.28
CA ARG A 269 -8.67 -2.45 -0.75
C ARG A 269 -8.36 -1.88 -2.13
N MET A 270 -9.42 -1.57 -2.89
CA MET A 270 -9.28 -0.65 -4.00
C MET A 270 -9.14 0.74 -3.40
N VAL A 271 -8.10 1.46 -3.80
CA VAL A 271 -7.78 2.80 -3.33
C VAL A 271 -7.50 3.64 -4.56
N ASP A 272 -8.13 4.82 -4.65
CA ASP A 272 -8.07 5.66 -5.85
C ASP A 272 -7.07 6.81 -5.74
N ASP A 273 -6.69 7.19 -4.50
CA ASP A 273 -5.85 8.36 -4.21
C ASP A 273 -4.83 8.05 -3.09
N MET A 274 -3.89 7.15 -3.39
CA MET A 274 -2.75 6.80 -2.53
C MET A 274 -1.52 6.48 -3.39
N GLU A 275 -0.96 7.51 -4.04
CA GLU A 275 0.37 7.45 -4.67
C GLU A 275 1.51 7.65 -3.65
#